data_AF-A0A925DVK6-F1
#
_entry.id   AF-A0A925DVK6-F1
#
_cell.length_a   1.000
_cell.length_b   1.000
_cell.length_c   1.000
_cell.angle_alpha   90.00
_cell.angle_beta   90.00
_cell.angle_gamma   90.00
#
_symmetry.space_group_name_H-M   'P 1'
#
loop_
_entity.id
_entity.type
_entity.pdbx_description
1 polymer ?
#
loop_
_entity_poly.entity_id
_entity_poly.type
_entity_poly.pdbx_seq_one_letter_code
_entity_poly.pdbx_strand_id
1 'polypeptide(L)'
;MKFKRLLFYWIASFFIAGSCYFLMWLIMPEHGVFGAMFRMYLYHWMHPIPFILIPCFFYGIFASLFSETFYKKKIFGKLLLTLLILVLTVLFSSPFGGMLWHYYDMCKGFFPQNWFSVMTSKGFSWGLELGWLIVLLSFPYNLLGCI
;
A
#
# COMPACT_ATOMS: atom_id res chain seq x y z
N MET A 1 17.36 18.54 0.57
CA MET A 1 16.00 18.76 1.12
C MET A 1 14.97 17.72 0.65
N LYS A 2 14.91 17.39 -0.65
CA LYS A 2 13.94 16.41 -1.22
C LYS A 2 14.01 14.99 -0.59
N PHE A 3 15.21 14.49 -0.29
CA PHE A 3 15.40 13.16 0.29
C PHE A 3 14.89 13.04 1.74
N LYS A 4 15.21 14.04 2.60
CA LYS A 4 14.71 14.08 3.99
C LYS A 4 13.17 14.06 4.05
N ARG A 5 12.53 14.76 3.11
CA ARG A 5 11.07 14.80 2.99
C ARG A 5 10.47 13.47 2.54
N LEU A 6 11.08 12.80 1.57
CA LEU A 6 10.69 11.44 1.18
C LEU A 6 10.77 10.49 2.38
N LEU A 7 11.91 10.50 3.09
CA LEU A 7 12.10 9.67 4.28
C LEU A 7 11.04 9.97 5.35
N PHE A 8 10.75 11.25 5.62
CA PHE A 8 9.72 11.63 6.58
C PHE A 8 8.35 11.03 6.23
N TYR A 9 7.86 11.24 5.00
CA TYR A 9 6.54 10.71 4.61
C TYR A 9 6.50 9.19 4.57
N TRP A 10 7.57 8.55 4.09
CA TRP A 10 7.65 7.10 4.05
C TRP A 10 7.66 6.50 5.45
N ILE A 11 8.54 6.98 6.34
CA ILE A 11 8.65 6.48 7.71
C ILE A 11 7.35 6.76 8.47
N ALA A 12 6.81 7.97 8.41
CA ALA A 12 5.58 8.32 9.12
C ALA A 12 4.39 7.46 8.65
N SER A 13 4.19 7.32 7.35
CA SER A 13 3.11 6.48 6.81
C SER A 13 3.29 5.01 7.19
N PHE A 14 4.52 4.49 7.16
CA PHE A 14 4.82 3.13 7.61
C PHE A 14 4.51 2.92 9.09
N PHE A 15 4.93 3.85 9.96
CA PHE A 15 4.63 3.75 11.39
C PHE A 15 3.13 3.78 11.66
N ILE A 16 2.38 4.67 11.00
CA ILE A 16 0.93 4.75 11.14
C ILE A 16 0.28 3.45 10.66
N ALA A 17 0.56 3.02 9.42
CA ALA A 17 -0.04 1.83 8.83
C ALA A 17 0.32 0.55 9.60
N GLY A 18 1.60 0.42 10.00
CA GLY A 18 2.08 -0.69 10.83
C GLY A 18 1.38 -0.70 12.18
N SER A 19 1.30 0.44 12.88
CA SER A 19 0.63 0.53 14.18
C SER A 19 -0.85 0.16 14.07
N CYS A 20 -1.56 0.68 13.06
CA CYS A 20 -2.95 0.31 12.80
C CYS A 20 -3.11 -1.20 12.55
N TYR A 21 -2.23 -1.79 11.73
CA TYR A 21 -2.25 -3.23 11.47
C TYR A 21 -2.05 -4.05 12.75
N PHE A 22 -1.03 -3.72 13.56
CA PHE A 22 -0.75 -4.44 14.80
C PHE A 22 -1.85 -4.24 15.84
N LEU A 23 -2.45 -3.06 15.95
CA LEU A 23 -3.61 -2.81 16.80
C LEU A 23 -4.82 -3.65 16.37
N MET A 24 -5.10 -3.73 15.07
CA MET A 24 -6.15 -4.61 14.55
C MET A 24 -5.85 -6.08 14.84
N TRP A 25 -4.58 -6.49 14.77
CA TRP A 25 -4.17 -7.86 15.09
C TRP A 25 -4.37 -8.23 16.57
N LEU A 26 -4.28 -7.27 17.50
CA LEU A 26 -4.64 -7.50 18.91
C LEU A 26 -6.14 -7.77 19.10
N ILE A 27 -6.99 -7.17 18.27
CA ILE A 27 -8.45 -7.33 18.34
C ILE A 27 -8.88 -8.61 17.62
N MET A 28 -8.22 -8.94 16.50
CA MET A 28 -8.51 -10.11 15.67
C MET A 28 -7.23 -10.90 15.38
N PRO A 29 -6.67 -11.60 16.39
CA PRO A 29 -5.52 -12.46 16.21
C PRO A 29 -5.85 -13.62 15.25
N GLU A 30 -4.88 -14.03 14.44
CA GLU A 30 -4.96 -15.19 13.53
C GLU A 30 -6.01 -15.14 12.40
N HIS A 31 -6.73 -14.04 12.25
CA HIS A 31 -7.62 -13.85 11.12
C HIS A 31 -6.97 -13.06 10.00
N GLY A 32 -7.30 -13.43 8.76
CA GLY A 32 -6.96 -12.65 7.58
C GLY A 32 -7.68 -11.31 7.61
N VAL A 33 -7.23 -10.38 8.47
CA VAL A 33 -7.78 -9.03 8.67
C VAL A 33 -8.03 -8.34 7.33
N PHE A 34 -7.19 -8.65 6.34
CA PHE A 34 -7.43 -8.37 4.92
C PHE A 34 -7.57 -9.65 4.07
N GLY A 35 -6.94 -10.75 4.48
CA GLY A 35 -6.86 -11.95 3.65
C GLY A 35 -8.17 -12.74 3.46
N ALA A 36 -9.08 -12.71 4.44
CA ALA A 36 -10.35 -13.44 4.34
C ALA A 36 -11.30 -12.83 3.30
N MET A 37 -11.35 -11.49 3.21
CA MET A 37 -12.16 -10.79 2.21
C MET A 37 -11.70 -11.05 0.77
N PHE A 38 -10.41 -11.30 0.58
CA PHE A 38 -9.80 -11.47 -0.75
C PHE A 38 -9.44 -12.91 -1.10
N ARG A 39 -9.88 -13.91 -0.30
CA ARG A 39 -9.49 -15.32 -0.46
C ARG A 39 -7.96 -15.53 -0.54
N MET A 40 -7.22 -14.67 0.15
CA MET A 40 -5.77 -14.72 0.23
C MET A 40 -5.32 -15.97 0.99
N TYR A 41 -4.40 -16.75 0.40
CA TYR A 41 -3.83 -17.91 1.08
C TYR A 41 -3.19 -17.51 2.42
N LEU A 42 -3.52 -18.29 3.45
CA LEU A 42 -3.16 -18.19 4.87
C LEU A 42 -1.64 -18.23 5.17
N TYR A 43 -0.75 -17.78 4.30
CA TYR A 43 0.66 -17.60 4.67
C TYR A 43 1.18 -16.20 4.38
N HIS A 44 0.48 -15.42 3.55
CA HIS A 44 0.86 -14.03 3.28
C HIS A 44 0.67 -13.13 4.51
N TRP A 45 -0.23 -13.49 5.43
CA TRP A 45 -0.35 -12.82 6.73
C TRP A 45 0.88 -13.03 7.64
N MET A 46 1.74 -14.01 7.36
CA MET A 46 3.02 -14.16 8.08
C MET A 46 4.06 -13.12 7.64
N HIS A 47 3.83 -12.42 6.53
CA HIS A 47 4.76 -11.44 5.97
C HIS A 47 4.09 -10.08 5.72
N PRO A 48 3.37 -9.47 6.69
CA PRO A 48 2.57 -8.27 6.43
C PRO A 48 3.43 -7.03 6.19
N ILE A 49 4.63 -6.97 6.78
CA ILE A 49 5.50 -5.80 6.73
C ILE A 49 5.91 -5.41 5.29
N PRO A 50 6.41 -6.33 4.44
CA PRO A 50 6.65 -6.04 3.03
C PRO A 50 5.43 -5.50 2.27
N PHE A 51 4.23 -6.05 2.49
CA PHE A 51 3.01 -5.58 1.84
C PHE A 51 2.58 -4.18 2.31
N ILE A 52 2.88 -3.80 3.55
CA ILE A 52 2.64 -2.44 4.08
C ILE A 52 3.68 -1.46 3.53
N LEU A 53 4.96 -1.88 3.45
CA LEU A 53 6.06 -1.01 3.02
C LEU A 53 5.89 -0.50 1.58
N ILE A 54 5.39 -1.34 0.67
CA ILE A 54 5.21 -0.98 -0.75
C ILE A 54 4.32 0.26 -0.93
N PRO A 55 3.04 0.29 -0.49
CA PRO A 55 2.20 1.48 -0.62
C PRO A 55 2.75 2.66 0.18
N CYS A 56 3.35 2.46 1.36
CA CYS A 56 3.97 3.54 2.13
C CYS A 56 5.15 4.20 1.38
N PHE A 57 5.95 3.41 0.65
CA PHE A 57 7.05 3.91 -0.15
C PHE A 57 6.55 4.78 -1.32
N PHE A 58 5.57 4.29 -2.09
CA PHE A 58 4.99 5.05 -3.20
C PHE A 58 4.22 6.30 -2.71
N TYR A 59 3.48 6.18 -1.62
CA TYR A 59 2.89 7.33 -0.94
C TYR A 59 3.96 8.36 -0.56
N GLY A 60 5.06 7.92 0.04
CA GLY A 60 6.20 8.79 0.38
C GLY A 60 6.77 9.54 -0.83
N ILE A 61 6.88 8.87 -1.99
CA ILE A 61 7.29 9.50 -3.25
C ILE A 61 6.30 10.58 -3.65
N PHE A 62 5.01 10.25 -3.77
CA PHE A 62 4.00 11.20 -4.26
C PHE A 62 3.78 12.35 -3.29
N ALA A 63 3.66 12.08 -1.98
CA ALA A 63 3.55 13.10 -0.95
C ALA A 63 4.76 14.04 -0.96
N SER A 64 5.98 13.51 -1.11
CA SER A 64 7.18 14.36 -1.22
C SER A 64 7.19 15.23 -2.48
N LEU A 65 6.78 14.68 -3.62
CA LEU A 65 6.69 15.40 -4.90
C LEU A 65 5.64 16.52 -4.86
N PHE A 66 4.48 16.25 -4.28
CA PHE A 66 3.34 17.17 -4.26
C PHE A 66 3.25 18.06 -3.02
N SER A 67 4.12 17.87 -2.02
CA SER A 67 4.12 18.63 -0.75
C SER A 67 4.06 20.15 -0.93
N GLU A 68 4.92 20.73 -1.76
CA GLU A 68 4.96 22.18 -2.02
C GLU A 68 3.65 22.69 -2.65
N THR A 69 3.07 21.89 -3.54
CA THR A 69 1.79 22.20 -4.17
C THR A 69 0.66 22.10 -3.16
N PHE A 70 0.70 21.12 -2.26
CA PHE A 70 -0.29 20.89 -1.22
C PHE A 70 -0.41 22.10 -0.27
N TYR A 71 0.72 22.64 0.20
CA TYR A 71 0.72 23.79 1.11
C TYR A 71 0.15 25.07 0.48
N LYS A 72 0.23 25.22 -0.84
CA LYS A 72 -0.25 26.41 -1.57
C LYS A 72 -1.74 26.35 -1.92
N LYS A 73 -2.40 25.19 -1.78
CA LYS A 73 -3.80 24.99 -2.17
C LYS A 73 -4.74 25.29 -1.01
N LYS A 74 -5.93 25.82 -1.35
CA LYS A 74 -7.09 25.89 -0.44
C LYS A 74 -7.62 24.49 -0.15
N ILE A 75 -8.49 24.34 0.85
CA ILE A 75 -9.03 23.06 1.33
C ILE A 75 -9.50 22.12 0.20
N PHE A 76 -10.33 22.61 -0.74
CA PHE A 76 -10.81 21.79 -1.85
C PHE A 76 -9.68 21.31 -2.77
N GLY A 77 -8.68 22.16 -3.00
CA GLY A 77 -7.50 21.79 -3.77
C GLY A 77 -6.60 20.79 -3.04
N LYS A 78 -6.52 20.86 -1.70
CA LYS A 78 -5.83 19.85 -0.88
C LYS A 78 -6.55 18.51 -0.97
N LEU A 79 -7.88 18.49 -0.88
CA LEU A 79 -8.69 17.27 -1.02
C LEU A 79 -8.49 16.59 -2.37
N LEU A 80 -8.55 17.37 -3.47
CA LEU A 80 -8.33 16.84 -4.81
C LEU A 80 -6.90 16.28 -4.97
N LEU A 81 -5.90 16.99 -4.42
CA LEU A 81 -4.51 16.56 -4.48
C LEU A 81 -4.27 15.30 -3.65
N THR A 82 -4.90 15.19 -2.48
CA THR A 82 -4.89 13.98 -1.65
C THR A 82 -5.50 12.80 -2.40
N LEU A 83 -6.67 12.98 -3.03
CA LEU A 83 -7.29 11.94 -3.83
C LEU A 83 -6.38 11.49 -4.98
N LEU A 84 -5.74 12.44 -5.67
CA LEU A 84 -4.77 12.15 -6.72
C LEU A 84 -3.58 11.34 -6.18
N ILE A 85 -2.99 11.75 -5.06
CA ILE A 85 -1.88 11.03 -4.41
C ILE A 85 -2.29 9.60 -4.08
N LEU A 86 -3.50 9.38 -3.57
CA LEU A 86 -3.99 8.05 -3.23
C LEU A 86 -4.23 7.18 -4.47
N VAL A 87 -4.84 7.72 -5.51
CA VAL A 87 -5.02 7.01 -6.80
C VAL A 87 -3.66 6.63 -7.38
N LEU A 88 -2.70 7.55 -7.40
CA LEU A 88 -1.35 7.25 -7.86
C LEU A 88 -0.68 6.20 -6.96
N THR A 89 -0.85 6.29 -5.65
CA THR A 89 -0.33 5.28 -4.72
C THR A 89 -0.88 3.91 -5.07
N VAL A 90 -2.20 3.76 -5.23
CA VAL A 90 -2.83 2.50 -5.67
C VAL A 90 -2.24 2.00 -6.98
N LEU A 91 -2.25 2.83 -8.03
CA LEU A 91 -1.85 2.42 -9.37
C LEU A 91 -0.40 1.94 -9.41
N PHE A 92 0.48 2.60 -8.67
CA PHE A 92 1.90 2.28 -8.67
C PHE A 92 2.30 1.23 -7.64
N SER A 93 1.63 1.14 -6.48
CA SER A 93 1.97 0.16 -5.44
C SER A 93 1.39 -1.23 -5.71
N SER A 94 0.18 -1.28 -6.27
CA SER A 94 -0.59 -2.52 -6.41
C SER A 94 0.11 -3.58 -7.26
N PRO A 95 0.75 -3.24 -8.40
CA PRO A 95 1.51 -4.22 -9.18
C PRO A 95 2.62 -4.91 -8.37
N PHE A 96 3.38 -4.15 -7.59
CA PHE A 96 4.45 -4.69 -6.76
C PHE A 96 3.91 -5.55 -5.62
N GLY A 97 2.73 -5.19 -5.08
CA GLY A 97 2.02 -6.03 -4.12
C GLY A 97 1.67 -7.40 -4.70
N GLY A 98 1.13 -7.46 -5.93
CA GLY A 98 0.82 -8.74 -6.58
C GLY A 98 2.05 -9.49 -7.09
N MET A 99 3.14 -8.82 -7.43
CA MET A 99 4.43 -9.48 -7.67
C MET A 99 4.96 -10.14 -6.38
N LEU A 100 4.92 -9.41 -5.27
CA LEU A 100 5.34 -9.90 -3.95
C LEU A 100 4.50 -11.09 -3.51
N TRP A 101 3.20 -11.07 -3.83
CA TRP A 101 2.31 -12.21 -3.65
C TRP A 101 2.84 -13.46 -4.35
N HIS A 102 3.04 -13.41 -5.66
CA HIS A 102 3.55 -14.56 -6.42
C HIS A 102 4.96 -14.97 -6.00
N TYR A 103 5.79 -14.03 -5.54
CA TYR A 103 7.08 -14.35 -4.95
C TYR A 103 6.93 -15.26 -3.72
N TYR A 104 6.02 -14.95 -2.81
CA TYR A 104 5.77 -15.79 -1.64
C TYR A 104 5.10 -17.12 -1.99
N ASP A 105 4.25 -17.18 -3.01
CA ASP A 105 3.74 -18.45 -3.57
C ASP A 105 4.91 -19.36 -3.99
N MET A 106 5.87 -18.79 -4.71
CA MET A 106 7.07 -19.52 -5.17
C MET A 106 7.97 -19.96 -4.02
N CYS A 107 8.13 -19.14 -2.97
CA CYS A 107 8.85 -19.53 -1.76
C CYS A 107 8.20 -20.72 -1.02
N LYS A 108 6.90 -20.97 -1.24
CA LYS A 108 6.18 -22.14 -0.70
C LYS A 108 6.19 -23.35 -1.63
N GLY A 109 6.92 -23.29 -2.76
CA GLY A 109 7.07 -24.39 -3.71
C GLY A 109 6.09 -24.34 -4.89
N PHE A 110 5.21 -23.34 -4.96
CA PHE A 110 4.33 -23.14 -6.12
C PHE A 110 5.09 -22.41 -7.24
N PHE A 111 5.98 -23.13 -7.94
CA PHE A 111 6.75 -22.60 -9.06
C PHE A 111 6.04 -22.86 -10.40
N PRO A 112 5.38 -21.86 -11.00
CA PRO A 112 4.78 -22.03 -12.32
C PRO A 112 5.86 -22.11 -13.41
N GLN A 113 5.60 -22.87 -14.48
CA GLN A 113 6.53 -23.02 -15.62
C GLN A 113 6.92 -21.66 -16.23
N ASN A 114 5.99 -20.71 -16.28
CA ASN A 114 6.19 -19.35 -16.81
C ASN A 114 6.24 -18.29 -15.68
N TRP A 115 7.06 -18.52 -14.65
CA TRP A 115 7.14 -17.67 -13.45
C TRP A 115 7.32 -16.17 -13.73
N PHE A 116 8.13 -15.81 -14.72
CA PHE A 116 8.34 -14.41 -15.08
C PHE A 116 7.04 -13.75 -15.59
N SER A 117 6.32 -14.46 -16.48
CA SER A 117 5.02 -14.01 -17.01
C SER A 117 3.95 -13.94 -15.91
N VAL A 118 3.96 -14.88 -14.97
CA VAL A 118 3.04 -14.88 -13.83
C VAL A 118 3.29 -13.67 -12.93
N MET A 119 4.55 -13.37 -12.57
CA MET A 119 4.84 -12.17 -11.76
C MET A 119 4.45 -10.87 -12.46
N THR A 120 4.77 -10.75 -13.75
CA THR A 120 4.60 -9.49 -14.47
C THR A 120 3.18 -9.26 -14.98
N SER A 121 2.48 -10.28 -15.50
CA SER A 121 1.12 -10.10 -16.00
C SER A 121 0.06 -10.32 -14.92
N LYS A 122 0.12 -11.45 -14.22
CA LYS A 122 -0.88 -11.81 -13.20
C LYS A 122 -0.68 -11.00 -11.91
N GLY A 123 0.58 -10.82 -11.49
CA GLY A 123 0.88 -9.96 -10.34
C GLY A 123 0.38 -8.53 -10.52
N PHE A 124 0.48 -7.98 -11.73
CA PHE A 124 -0.06 -6.64 -12.02
C PHE A 124 -1.58 -6.61 -11.95
N SER A 125 -2.28 -7.52 -12.65
CA SER A 125 -3.75 -7.57 -12.67
C SER A 125 -4.33 -7.84 -11.28
N TRP A 126 -3.83 -8.88 -10.58
CA TRP A 126 -4.31 -9.24 -9.25
C TRP A 126 -4.01 -8.17 -8.21
N GLY A 127 -2.83 -7.56 -8.32
CA GLY A 127 -2.46 -6.41 -7.52
C GLY A 127 -3.49 -5.30 -7.65
N LEU A 128 -3.83 -4.89 -8.87
CA LEU A 128 -4.80 -3.82 -9.12
C LEU A 128 -6.23 -4.19 -8.72
N GLU A 129 -6.63 -5.45 -8.88
CA GLU A 129 -7.97 -5.94 -8.50
C GLU A 129 -8.20 -5.93 -6.98
N LEU A 130 -7.15 -6.18 -6.18
CA LEU A 130 -7.26 -6.39 -4.73
C LEU A 130 -6.66 -5.25 -3.91
N GLY A 131 -5.62 -4.57 -4.41
CA GLY A 131 -4.80 -3.61 -3.67
C GLY A 131 -5.45 -2.24 -3.44
N TRP A 132 -6.47 -1.89 -4.23
CA TRP A 132 -7.12 -0.58 -4.16
C TRP A 132 -7.85 -0.34 -2.83
N LEU A 133 -8.50 -1.36 -2.27
CA LEU A 133 -9.30 -1.22 -1.05
C LEU A 133 -8.44 -0.83 0.16
N ILE A 134 -7.27 -1.47 0.30
CA ILE A 134 -6.36 -1.25 1.43
C ILE A 134 -5.87 0.20 1.46
N VAL A 135 -5.54 0.76 0.29
CA VAL A 135 -5.06 2.15 0.19
C VAL A 135 -6.23 3.13 0.35
N LEU A 136 -7.42 2.85 -0.16
CA LEU A 136 -8.58 3.72 0.04
C LEU A 136 -9.05 3.79 1.49
N LEU A 137 -8.85 2.73 2.28
CA LEU A 137 -9.10 2.77 3.73
C LEU A 137 -8.20 3.77 4.47
N SER A 138 -7.13 4.27 3.86
CA SER A 138 -6.32 5.36 4.41
C SER A 138 -6.90 6.75 4.18
N PHE A 139 -7.95 6.90 3.34
CA PHE A 139 -8.55 8.19 3.00
C PHE A 139 -9.00 9.01 4.23
N PRO A 140 -9.66 8.44 5.26
CA PRO A 140 -10.08 9.20 6.45
C PRO A 140 -8.93 9.87 7.19
N TYR A 141 -7.77 9.22 7.29
CA TYR A 141 -6.59 9.78 7.95
C TYR A 141 -5.96 10.91 7.12
N ASN A 142 -6.02 10.81 5.79
CA ASN A 142 -5.54 11.86 4.90
C ASN A 142 -6.47 13.09 4.88
N LEU A 143 -7.76 12.93 5.18
CA LEU A 143 -8.69 14.05 5.37
C LEU A 143 -8.30 14.91 6.58
N LEU A 144 -7.86 14.29 7.68
CA LEU A 144 -7.39 15.03 8.86
C LEU A 144 -6.19 15.93 8.53
N GLY A 145 -5.31 15.51 7.62
CA GLY A 145 -4.17 16.33 7.18
C GLY A 145 -4.56 17.46 6.21
N CYS A 146 -5.79 17.50 5.71
CA CYS A 146 -6.27 18.58 4.84
C CYS A 146 -6.80 19.78 5.62
N ILE A 147 -7.32 19.56 6.83
CA ILE A 147 -7.84 20.55 7.79
C ILE A 147 -6.66 21.28 8.43
#